data_AF-A0A3M1VFS8-F1
#
_entry.id   AF-A0A3M1VFS8-F1
#
_cell.length_a   1.000
_cell.length_b   1.000
_cell.length_c   1.000
_cell.angle_alpha   90.00
_cell.angle_beta   90.00
_cell.angle_gamma   90.00
#
_symmetry.space_group_name_H-M   'P 1'
#
loop_
_entity.id
_entity.type
_entity.pdbx_description
1 polymer ?
#
loop_
_entity_poly.entity_id
_entity_poly.type
_entity_poly.pdbx_seq_one_letter_code
_entity_poly.pdbx_strand_id
1 'polypeptide(L)'
;MQRSRLKLKKNGLSTRKLLSGLYNFFPPLAIVAALIVLQFVLPGCKSKATVSKKPLTEKSQPTPTAATTATPSLTPAPTGTPILQPKIIIGHTPIPTPPATATPPPLISLDELDALSQTPTPEEDTDQAESEATPSAVPTAEKIFTEEELQQLQAQGATVERGGKNSALLGAVKNSSGSSLSGGAVASENTPAFQTQDTPTPTPDQQDQLSGMVAGQPRGYVMLNLMHPAARQTINAQVQNMLDAKVRELYLGVLTDGTFSKDFNYFASVVRKLNTTPRSLTLVVYLTNGATMRAWDVTPITAGFNRIEPQRFRELIRFDPGVREEFLDMVREVKPVLDLNRSLNPLNRNIAIVMLEDNLDSDSYRAMRELAYSVLGDSVAYFRNPCQGCYPGNDSDSFGDPIELHRPVDLDRLTGGDGFTLDGVSYEFNEGLFNGSLSLEQVKQLAAKAALKRLSYFGLWRAERQGLRGDITLHPDRRSYEVPTARELELEQELLRFGLAELDLIRESQ
;
A
#
# COMPACT_ATOMS: atom_id res chain seq x y z
N MET A 1 7.08 53.37 -36.89
CA MET A 1 7.03 53.10 -35.44
C MET A 1 5.57 52.96 -35.02
N GLN A 2 5.02 51.74 -35.06
CA GLN A 2 3.63 51.45 -34.70
C GLN A 2 3.54 51.06 -33.22
N ARG A 3 2.64 51.72 -32.48
CA ARG A 3 2.26 51.38 -31.11
C ARG A 3 1.08 50.40 -31.15
N SER A 4 1.29 49.16 -30.73
CA SER A 4 0.23 48.18 -30.55
C SER A 4 -0.34 48.28 -29.13
N ARG A 5 -1.64 48.61 -29.03
CA ARG A 5 -2.44 48.55 -27.81
C ARG A 5 -2.97 47.13 -27.62
N LEU A 6 -2.56 46.44 -26.55
CA LEU A 6 -3.20 45.20 -26.11
C LEU A 6 -4.49 45.53 -25.33
N LYS A 7 -5.65 45.07 -25.81
CA LYS A 7 -6.91 45.06 -25.06
C LYS A 7 -7.01 43.73 -24.29
N LEU A 8 -7.01 43.79 -22.96
CA LEU A 8 -7.40 42.65 -22.12
C LEU A 8 -8.93 42.51 -22.11
N LYS A 9 -9.44 41.35 -22.55
CA LYS A 9 -10.82 40.91 -22.31
C LYS A 9 -10.95 40.44 -20.86
N LYS A 10 -11.87 41.02 -20.09
CA LYS A 10 -12.36 40.50 -18.82
C LYS A 10 -13.28 39.31 -19.11
N ASN A 11 -12.85 38.10 -18.80
CA ASN A 11 -13.75 36.96 -18.67
C ASN A 11 -14.12 36.81 -17.19
N GLY A 12 -15.41 36.97 -16.88
CA GLY A 12 -15.96 36.77 -15.54
C GLY A 12 -15.98 35.28 -15.20
N LEU A 13 -15.15 34.87 -14.25
CA LEU A 13 -15.24 33.57 -13.59
C LEU A 13 -16.08 33.74 -12.32
N SER A 14 -17.21 33.02 -12.25
CA SER A 14 -18.09 33.03 -11.09
C SER A 14 -17.40 32.37 -9.88
N THR A 15 -17.18 33.16 -8.83
CA THR A 15 -16.61 32.74 -7.54
C THR A 15 -17.40 31.62 -6.84
N ARG A 16 -18.65 31.35 -7.25
CA ARG A 16 -19.45 30.24 -6.70
C ARG A 16 -18.97 28.86 -7.11
N LYS A 17 -18.30 28.67 -8.26
CA LYS A 17 -17.78 27.36 -8.68
C LYS A 17 -16.43 27.00 -8.05
N LEU A 18 -15.67 27.98 -7.56
CA LEU A 18 -14.39 27.71 -6.89
C LEU A 18 -14.58 27.24 -5.44
N LEU A 19 -15.66 27.67 -4.77
CA LEU A 19 -15.91 27.36 -3.37
C LEU A 19 -16.63 26.01 -3.15
N SER A 20 -17.36 25.50 -4.15
CA SER A 20 -18.02 24.19 -4.05
C SER A 20 -17.04 23.01 -4.16
N GLY A 21 -15.88 23.19 -4.81
CA GLY A 21 -14.86 22.14 -4.92
C GLY A 21 -13.98 21.98 -3.67
N LEU A 22 -13.79 23.05 -2.90
CA LEU A 22 -12.91 23.05 -1.71
C LEU A 22 -13.56 22.45 -0.46
N TYR A 23 -14.90 22.38 -0.40
CA TYR A 23 -15.61 21.90 0.78
C TYR A 23 -15.61 20.37 0.95
N ASN A 24 -15.35 19.61 -0.13
CA ASN A 24 -15.45 18.15 -0.10
C ASN A 24 -14.12 17.42 0.14
N PHE A 25 -12.98 18.13 0.23
CA PHE A 25 -11.67 17.47 0.28
C PHE A 25 -10.81 17.77 1.51
N PHE A 26 -10.95 18.91 2.19
CA PHE A 26 -10.17 19.22 3.41
C PHE A 26 -10.89 20.24 4.32
N PRO A 27 -11.64 19.84 5.36
CA PRO A 27 -12.37 20.78 6.23
C PRO A 27 -11.52 21.84 6.95
N PRO A 28 -10.25 21.63 7.36
CA PRO A 28 -9.51 22.69 8.06
C PRO A 28 -9.01 23.82 7.14
N LEU A 29 -8.90 23.61 5.83
CA LEU A 29 -8.44 24.62 4.86
C LEU A 29 -9.56 25.60 4.45
N ALA A 30 -10.82 25.16 4.47
CA ALA A 30 -11.97 26.03 4.19
C ALA A 30 -12.13 27.14 5.24
N ILE A 31 -11.78 26.87 6.50
CA ILE A 31 -11.84 27.84 7.61
C ILE A 31 -10.77 28.93 7.45
N VAL A 32 -9.55 28.55 7.04
CA VAL A 32 -8.45 29.51 6.80
C VAL A 32 -8.75 30.39 5.58
N ALA A 33 -9.29 29.82 4.50
CA ALA A 33 -9.70 30.59 3.32
C ALA A 33 -10.87 31.54 3.64
N ALA A 34 -11.84 31.12 4.45
CA ALA A 34 -12.93 31.99 4.91
C ALA A 34 -12.43 33.13 5.81
N LEU A 35 -11.46 32.87 6.69
CA LEU A 35 -10.84 33.90 7.54
C LEU A 35 -10.00 34.91 6.74
N ILE A 36 -9.30 34.46 5.70
CA ILE A 36 -8.54 35.35 4.80
C ILE A 36 -9.51 36.23 3.98
N VAL A 37 -10.60 35.68 3.46
CA VAL A 37 -11.62 36.47 2.74
C VAL A 37 -12.31 37.47 3.67
N LEU A 38 -12.52 37.12 4.95
CA LEU A 38 -13.11 38.02 5.94
C LEU A 38 -12.19 39.20 6.31
N GLN A 39 -10.86 39.03 6.21
CA GLN A 39 -9.91 40.14 6.43
C GLN A 39 -9.79 41.12 5.26
N PHE A 40 -10.16 40.72 4.04
CA PHE A 40 -10.07 41.59 2.85
C PHE A 40 -11.38 42.31 2.47
N VAL A 41 -12.51 41.97 3.10
CA VAL A 41 -13.84 42.54 2.76
C VAL A 41 -14.34 43.60 3.75
N LEU A 42 -13.66 43.82 4.89
CA LEU A 42 -14.04 44.87 5.85
C LEU A 42 -13.06 46.05 5.81
N PRO A 43 -13.46 47.23 5.30
CA PRO A 43 -12.64 48.42 5.39
C PRO A 43 -12.82 49.07 6.77
N GLY A 44 -11.72 49.15 7.52
CA GLY A 44 -11.53 50.22 8.51
C GLY A 44 -11.67 49.81 9.98
N CYS A 45 -10.53 49.50 10.59
CA CYS A 45 -10.22 49.96 11.95
C CYS A 45 -8.70 49.93 12.14
N LYS A 46 -8.06 51.11 12.09
CA LYS A 46 -6.65 51.29 12.48
C LYS A 46 -6.60 51.51 13.99
N SER A 47 -6.09 50.56 14.76
CA SER A 47 -5.62 50.82 16.13
C SER A 47 -4.09 50.89 16.13
N LYS A 48 -3.56 52.09 16.39
CA LYS A 48 -2.14 52.31 16.71
C LYS A 48 -1.85 51.70 18.09
N ALA A 49 -0.87 50.80 18.16
CA ALA A 49 -0.28 50.38 19.43
C ALA A 49 1.22 50.70 19.41
N THR A 50 1.61 51.59 20.31
CA THR A 50 2.96 52.10 20.55
C THR A 50 3.73 51.06 21.39
N VAL A 51 4.83 50.53 20.86
CA VAL A 51 5.72 49.61 21.60
C VAL A 51 6.75 50.42 22.38
N SER A 52 6.68 50.34 23.71
CA SER A 52 7.66 50.87 24.65
C SER A 52 8.78 49.84 24.85
N LYS A 53 10.03 50.23 24.54
CA LYS A 53 11.24 49.43 24.81
C LYS A 53 11.71 49.71 26.23
N LYS A 54 11.87 48.68 27.05
CA LYS A 54 12.65 48.71 28.29
C LYS A 54 13.63 47.54 28.29
N PRO A 55 14.93 47.74 28.56
CA PRO A 55 15.93 46.68 28.53
C PRO A 55 15.97 45.94 29.88
N LEU A 56 16.18 44.63 29.83
CA LEU A 56 16.42 43.79 31.01
C LEU A 56 17.83 43.23 30.95
N THR A 57 18.46 43.34 32.11
CA THR A 57 19.85 43.18 32.44
C THR A 57 20.26 41.73 32.61
N GLU A 58 21.48 41.48 32.14
CA GLU A 58 22.45 40.43 32.45
C GLU A 58 22.52 40.00 33.93
N LYS A 59 22.60 38.68 34.20
CA LYS A 59 23.46 38.13 35.28
C LYS A 59 23.57 36.59 35.31
N SER A 60 24.83 36.16 35.27
CA SER A 60 25.53 35.11 36.05
C SER A 60 25.21 33.61 35.88
N GLN A 61 26.23 32.90 35.38
CA GLN A 61 26.57 31.48 35.57
C GLN A 61 26.81 31.11 37.05
N PRO A 62 26.84 29.80 37.35
CA PRO A 62 27.92 29.28 38.18
C PRO A 62 28.64 28.05 37.60
N THR A 63 29.92 27.99 37.97
CA THR A 63 31.02 27.03 37.71
C THR A 63 30.81 25.67 38.40
N PRO A 64 31.43 24.56 37.92
CA PRO A 64 31.25 23.22 38.48
C PRO A 64 32.22 22.89 39.63
N THR A 65 31.84 21.96 40.51
CA THR A 65 32.69 21.39 41.56
C THR A 65 33.00 19.93 41.27
N ALA A 66 34.27 19.55 41.48
CA ALA A 66 34.85 18.24 41.22
C ALA A 66 35.04 17.41 42.51
N ALA A 67 35.36 16.12 42.27
CA ALA A 67 35.95 15.10 43.16
C ALA A 67 34.99 14.43 44.17
N THR A 68 34.95 13.10 44.30
CA THR A 68 35.98 12.33 45.03
C THR A 68 35.82 10.82 44.79
N THR A 69 36.97 10.14 44.74
CA THR A 69 37.27 8.71 44.62
C THR A 69 36.99 7.93 45.91
N ALA A 70 36.45 6.69 45.83
CA ALA A 70 36.83 5.58 46.73
C ALA A 70 36.17 4.25 46.31
N THR A 71 37.00 3.24 46.08
CA THR A 71 36.67 1.80 46.12
C THR A 71 37.21 1.27 47.47
N PRO A 72 36.57 0.28 48.13
CA PRO A 72 37.08 -1.09 47.98
C PRO A 72 36.03 -2.23 48.15
N SER A 73 36.26 -3.31 47.37
CA SER A 73 36.40 -4.72 47.76
C SER A 73 35.29 -5.54 48.50
N LEU A 74 34.93 -6.64 47.81
CA LEU A 74 34.62 -8.03 48.24
C LEU A 74 33.34 -8.39 49.05
N THR A 75 32.55 -9.25 48.40
CA THR A 75 31.43 -10.15 48.78
C THR A 75 31.80 -11.25 49.81
N PRO A 76 30.88 -12.16 50.26
CA PRO A 76 29.39 -12.22 50.18
C PRO A 76 28.68 -12.71 51.49
N ALA A 77 27.35 -12.57 51.59
CA ALA A 77 26.38 -13.62 52.02
C ALA A 77 24.96 -13.03 52.26
N PRO A 78 23.88 -13.82 52.11
CA PRO A 78 22.55 -13.31 51.81
C PRO A 78 21.67 -13.22 53.07
N THR A 79 20.94 -12.11 53.21
CA THR A 79 19.79 -12.05 54.12
C THR A 79 18.66 -11.30 53.43
N GLY A 80 17.54 -12.01 53.26
CA GLY A 80 16.32 -11.45 52.72
C GLY A 80 15.66 -10.49 53.72
N THR A 81 15.16 -9.38 53.21
CA THR A 81 14.18 -8.52 53.88
C THR A 81 13.41 -7.75 52.79
N PRO A 82 12.11 -7.48 52.99
CA PRO A 82 11.16 -7.21 51.92
C PRO A 82 11.26 -5.76 51.43
N ILE A 83 11.20 -5.57 50.12
CA ILE A 83 11.15 -4.25 49.49
C ILE A 83 9.74 -3.67 49.68
N LEU A 84 9.69 -2.56 50.41
CA LEU A 84 8.58 -1.62 50.47
C LEU A 84 8.36 -1.00 49.09
N GLN A 85 7.14 -1.13 48.56
CA GLN A 85 6.73 -0.41 47.35
C GLN A 85 6.57 1.09 47.65
N PRO A 86 7.07 1.99 46.79
CA PRO A 86 6.74 3.41 46.88
C PRO A 86 5.29 3.65 46.46
N LYS A 87 4.51 4.18 47.41
CA LYS A 87 3.15 4.67 47.24
C LYS A 87 3.19 5.93 46.36
N ILE A 88 2.91 5.79 45.07
CA ILE A 88 2.71 6.93 44.16
C ILE A 88 1.35 7.56 44.47
N ILE A 89 1.37 8.80 44.95
CA ILE A 89 0.19 9.64 45.15
C ILE A 89 -0.16 10.27 43.80
N ILE A 90 -1.22 9.79 43.16
CA ILE A 90 -1.78 10.38 41.94
C ILE A 90 -2.72 11.52 42.38
N GLY A 91 -2.27 12.77 42.18
CA GLY A 91 -3.14 13.93 42.29
C GLY A 91 -4.25 13.87 41.24
N HIS A 92 -5.50 13.80 41.70
CA HIS A 92 -6.68 13.88 40.83
C HIS A 92 -6.94 15.35 40.48
N THR A 93 -6.68 15.73 39.23
CA THR A 93 -7.29 16.93 38.62
C THR A 93 -8.68 16.56 38.10
N PRO A 94 -9.74 17.34 38.41
CA PRO A 94 -11.09 17.04 37.96
C PRO A 94 -11.22 17.21 36.44
N ILE A 95 -11.80 16.21 35.80
CA ILE A 95 -12.20 16.22 34.39
C ILE A 95 -13.45 17.11 34.25
N PRO A 96 -13.50 18.08 33.33
CA PRO A 96 -14.70 18.86 33.09
C PRO A 96 -15.77 18.00 32.40
N THR A 97 -16.96 17.97 32.99
CA THR A 97 -18.18 17.36 32.45
C THR A 97 -18.59 18.07 31.15
N PRO A 98 -18.94 17.35 30.07
CA PRO A 98 -19.50 17.98 28.87
C PRO A 98 -20.94 18.46 29.14
N PRO A 99 -21.38 19.57 28.52
CA PRO A 99 -22.76 20.03 28.66
C PRO A 99 -23.72 19.07 27.96
N ALA A 100 -24.83 18.79 28.64
CA ALA A 100 -25.95 18.04 28.10
C ALA A 100 -26.73 18.87 27.05
N THR A 101 -27.43 18.14 26.18
CA THR A 101 -28.55 18.54 25.29
C THR A 101 -28.21 19.34 24.03
N ALA A 102 -28.09 18.61 22.91
CA ALA A 102 -28.47 19.09 21.59
C ALA A 102 -29.70 18.26 21.13
N THR A 103 -30.79 18.94 20.86
CA THR A 103 -32.04 18.39 20.33
C THR A 103 -31.82 17.85 18.91
N PRO A 104 -32.34 16.65 18.55
CA PRO A 104 -32.24 16.15 17.18
C PRO A 104 -33.08 17.00 16.21
N PRO A 105 -32.65 17.15 14.94
CA PRO A 105 -33.46 17.81 13.91
C PRO A 105 -34.73 16.99 13.60
N PRO A 106 -35.81 17.64 13.12
CA PRO A 106 -37.05 16.95 12.80
C PRO A 106 -36.86 15.96 11.66
N LEU A 107 -37.45 14.78 11.83
CA LEU A 107 -37.59 13.76 10.79
C LEU A 107 -38.43 14.32 9.64
N ILE A 108 -37.84 14.35 8.44
CA ILE A 108 -38.54 14.55 7.17
C ILE A 108 -39.46 13.33 6.98
N SER A 109 -40.76 13.55 6.71
CA SER A 109 -41.70 12.46 6.52
C SER A 109 -41.44 11.74 5.19
N LEU A 110 -41.77 10.45 5.13
CA LEU A 110 -41.64 9.63 3.91
C LEU A 110 -42.43 10.19 2.71
N ASP A 111 -43.42 11.06 2.94
CA ASP A 111 -44.20 11.69 1.88
C ASP A 111 -43.45 12.84 1.16
N GLU A 112 -42.37 13.39 1.74
CA GLU A 112 -41.54 14.43 1.09
C GLU A 112 -40.46 13.85 0.16
N LEU A 113 -40.22 12.54 0.18
CA LEU A 113 -39.23 11.85 -0.69
C LEU A 113 -39.79 11.48 -2.07
N ASP A 114 -41.11 11.33 -2.22
CA ASP A 114 -41.75 10.98 -3.51
C ASP A 114 -41.94 12.18 -4.46
N ALA A 115 -41.77 13.41 -3.97
CA ALA A 115 -41.90 14.63 -4.78
C ALA A 115 -40.62 15.02 -5.56
N LEU A 116 -39.50 14.32 -5.35
CA LEU A 116 -38.20 14.62 -6.00
C LEU A 116 -37.84 13.65 -7.13
N SER A 117 -38.71 12.71 -7.49
CA SER A 117 -38.44 11.67 -8.51
C SER A 117 -39.10 11.91 -9.88
N GLN A 118 -39.43 13.16 -10.24
CA GLN A 118 -39.97 13.46 -11.57
C GLN A 118 -38.95 14.22 -12.43
N THR A 119 -38.10 13.48 -13.12
CA THR A 119 -37.36 13.97 -14.30
C THR A 119 -38.20 13.73 -15.56
N PRO A 120 -38.39 14.74 -16.43
CA PRO A 120 -39.10 14.58 -17.68
C PRO A 120 -38.25 13.83 -18.72
N THR A 121 -38.88 12.90 -19.43
CA THR A 121 -38.39 12.24 -20.65
C THR A 121 -38.22 13.23 -21.79
N PRO A 122 -37.12 13.20 -22.57
CA PRO A 122 -37.02 13.97 -23.80
C PRO A 122 -37.75 13.26 -24.95
N GLU A 123 -38.51 14.05 -25.68
CA GLU A 123 -39.22 13.71 -26.92
C GLU A 123 -38.24 13.37 -28.05
N GLU A 124 -38.66 12.43 -28.90
CA GLU A 124 -38.04 12.09 -30.18
C GLU A 124 -38.21 13.25 -31.16
N ASP A 125 -37.10 13.72 -31.74
CA ASP A 125 -37.13 14.49 -32.98
C ASP A 125 -36.13 13.84 -33.95
N THR A 126 -36.71 13.17 -34.94
CA THR A 126 -36.06 12.67 -36.15
C THR A 126 -35.80 13.83 -37.09
N ASP A 127 -34.54 14.02 -37.51
CA ASP A 127 -34.27 14.60 -38.82
C ASP A 127 -32.96 14.08 -39.42
N GLN A 128 -33.06 13.75 -40.71
CA GLN A 128 -32.03 13.16 -41.56
C GLN A 128 -31.01 14.21 -42.01
N ALA A 129 -29.74 13.83 -42.06
CA ALA A 129 -28.77 14.39 -43.01
C ALA A 129 -27.68 13.36 -43.33
N GLU A 130 -27.68 12.91 -44.57
CA GLU A 130 -26.63 12.12 -45.20
C GLU A 130 -25.32 12.92 -45.27
N SER A 131 -24.22 12.28 -44.88
CA SER A 131 -22.86 12.77 -45.15
C SER A 131 -21.91 11.58 -45.18
N GLU A 132 -21.50 11.22 -46.38
CA GLU A 132 -20.47 10.23 -46.69
C GLU A 132 -19.16 10.55 -45.93
N ALA A 133 -18.63 9.55 -45.22
CA ALA A 133 -17.25 9.54 -44.77
C ALA A 133 -16.71 8.10 -44.80
N THR A 134 -15.62 7.95 -45.53
CA THR A 134 -14.82 6.75 -45.79
C THR A 134 -14.33 6.04 -44.52
N PRO A 135 -14.32 4.69 -44.46
CA PRO A 135 -13.70 3.98 -43.35
C PRO A 135 -12.18 3.91 -43.54
N SER A 136 -11.46 4.50 -42.58
CA SER A 136 -10.03 4.29 -42.39
C SER A 136 -9.81 2.93 -41.72
N ALA A 137 -9.11 2.04 -42.41
CA ALA A 137 -8.80 0.70 -41.95
C ALA A 137 -7.83 0.73 -40.76
N VAL A 138 -8.22 0.09 -39.66
CA VAL A 138 -7.33 -0.29 -38.55
C VAL A 138 -6.63 -1.59 -38.96
N PRO A 139 -5.29 -1.70 -38.90
CA PRO A 139 -4.61 -2.95 -39.21
C PRO A 139 -4.72 -3.91 -38.03
N THR A 140 -5.41 -5.03 -38.25
CA THR A 140 -5.32 -6.22 -37.40
C THR A 140 -3.95 -6.86 -37.66
N ALA A 141 -3.09 -6.88 -36.65
CA ALA A 141 -1.82 -7.60 -36.71
C ALA A 141 -2.08 -9.11 -36.62
N GLU A 142 -2.29 -9.76 -37.76
CA GLU A 142 -2.17 -11.21 -37.87
C GLU A 142 -0.70 -11.59 -37.70
N LYS A 143 -0.39 -12.29 -36.60
CA LYS A 143 0.91 -12.90 -36.38
C LYS A 143 1.02 -14.11 -37.32
N ILE A 144 1.72 -13.93 -38.44
CA ILE A 144 2.10 -15.03 -39.34
C ILE A 144 3.24 -15.79 -38.64
N PHE A 145 2.97 -17.03 -38.24
CA PHE A 145 4.01 -17.92 -37.72
C PHE A 145 5.00 -18.27 -38.83
N THR A 146 6.29 -18.28 -38.51
CA THR A 146 7.31 -18.76 -39.46
C THR A 146 7.21 -20.28 -39.63
N GLU A 147 7.73 -20.80 -40.73
CA GLU A 147 7.74 -22.24 -41.02
C GLU A 147 8.51 -23.04 -39.94
N GLU A 148 9.48 -22.39 -39.27
CA GLU A 148 10.20 -22.91 -38.10
C GLU A 148 9.35 -22.93 -36.82
N GLU A 149 8.49 -21.92 -36.59
CA GLU A 149 7.52 -21.94 -35.48
C GLU A 149 6.44 -23.01 -35.70
N LEU A 150 6.05 -23.26 -36.95
CA LEU A 150 5.12 -24.34 -37.30
C LEU A 150 5.73 -25.73 -37.07
N GLN A 151 7.03 -25.90 -37.36
CA GLN A 151 7.75 -27.15 -37.08
C GLN A 151 7.97 -27.38 -35.58
N GLN A 152 8.19 -26.33 -34.79
CA GLN A 152 8.26 -26.45 -33.32
C GLN A 152 6.91 -26.83 -32.68
N LEU A 153 5.80 -26.33 -33.22
CA LEU A 153 4.45 -26.71 -32.75
C LEU A 153 4.10 -28.15 -33.11
N GLN A 154 4.60 -28.67 -34.23
CA GLN A 154 4.43 -30.08 -34.61
C GLN A 154 5.31 -31.04 -33.80
N ALA A 155 6.45 -30.58 -33.28
CA ALA A 155 7.34 -31.37 -32.42
C ALA A 155 6.83 -31.54 -30.97
N GLN A 156 5.81 -30.79 -30.55
CA GLN A 156 5.29 -30.79 -29.16
C GLN A 156 4.06 -31.68 -28.92
N GLY A 157 3.68 -32.55 -29.86
CA GLY A 157 2.89 -33.75 -29.55
C GLY A 157 1.51 -33.52 -28.91
N ALA A 158 0.71 -32.58 -29.41
CA ALA A 158 -0.71 -32.47 -29.08
C ALA A 158 -1.57 -33.07 -30.21
N THR A 159 -2.06 -34.29 -29.99
CA THR A 159 -3.05 -34.95 -30.83
C THR A 159 -4.39 -34.22 -30.69
N VAL A 160 -4.79 -33.45 -31.70
CA VAL A 160 -6.14 -32.89 -31.82
C VAL A 160 -6.98 -33.87 -32.63
N GLU A 161 -7.84 -34.66 -31.96
CA GLU A 161 -8.87 -35.44 -32.64
C GLU A 161 -9.97 -34.52 -33.19
N ARG A 162 -10.04 -34.42 -34.52
CA ARG A 162 -11.19 -33.91 -35.26
C ARG A 162 -12.25 -35.02 -35.36
N GLY A 163 -13.29 -34.95 -34.53
CA GLY A 163 -14.52 -35.72 -34.69
C GLY A 163 -15.67 -34.81 -35.06
N GLY A 164 -16.11 -34.85 -36.32
CA GLY A 164 -17.28 -34.12 -36.80
C GLY A 164 -18.52 -35.02 -36.92
N LYS A 165 -19.68 -34.36 -36.79
CA LYS A 165 -21.01 -34.67 -37.34
C LYS A 165 -21.98 -35.58 -36.56
N ASN A 166 -23.08 -34.93 -36.13
CA ASN A 166 -24.48 -35.14 -36.56
C ASN A 166 -25.53 -35.55 -35.50
N SER A 167 -26.58 -34.72 -35.53
CA SER A 167 -28.02 -35.04 -35.50
C SER A 167 -28.78 -35.02 -34.17
N ALA A 168 -29.86 -34.23 -34.22
CA ALA A 168 -30.97 -34.16 -33.31
C ALA A 168 -31.69 -35.50 -33.08
N LEU A 169 -32.31 -35.66 -31.91
CA LEU A 169 -33.70 -36.13 -31.80
C LEU A 169 -34.30 -35.83 -30.42
N LEU A 170 -35.57 -35.42 -30.44
CA LEU A 170 -36.48 -35.33 -29.29
C LEU A 170 -36.64 -36.68 -28.58
N GLY A 171 -36.91 -36.63 -27.26
CA GLY A 171 -37.46 -37.76 -26.52
C GLY A 171 -37.67 -37.45 -25.04
N ALA A 172 -38.86 -36.99 -24.69
CA ALA A 172 -39.33 -36.86 -23.31
C ALA A 172 -39.65 -38.23 -22.70
N VAL A 173 -39.17 -38.54 -21.49
CA VAL A 173 -39.82 -39.47 -20.54
C VAL A 173 -39.55 -39.06 -19.10
N LYS A 174 -40.61 -39.13 -18.29
CA LYS A 174 -40.75 -38.85 -16.85
C LYS A 174 -40.02 -39.85 -15.93
N ASN A 175 -39.69 -39.32 -14.74
CA ASN A 175 -39.66 -39.93 -13.40
C ASN A 175 -38.85 -41.21 -13.13
N SER A 176 -37.88 -41.10 -12.22
CA SER A 176 -37.96 -41.81 -10.92
C SER A 176 -36.95 -41.28 -9.89
N SER A 177 -37.52 -41.02 -8.71
CA SER A 177 -36.97 -40.99 -7.35
C SER A 177 -35.55 -41.52 -7.09
N GLY A 178 -34.80 -40.71 -6.32
CA GLY A 178 -34.10 -41.16 -5.12
C GLY A 178 -32.61 -41.50 -5.28
N SER A 179 -31.73 -40.58 -4.89
CA SER A 179 -30.40 -40.92 -4.35
C SER A 179 -29.69 -39.68 -3.76
N SER A 180 -29.52 -39.69 -2.44
CA SER A 180 -28.29 -39.33 -1.71
C SER A 180 -27.26 -38.46 -2.46
N LEU A 181 -27.24 -37.15 -2.16
CA LEU A 181 -26.15 -36.25 -2.54
C LEU A 181 -25.00 -36.37 -1.53
N SER A 182 -24.01 -37.19 -1.89
CA SER A 182 -22.64 -37.08 -1.38
C SER A 182 -21.96 -35.90 -2.06
N GLY A 183 -21.46 -34.94 -1.28
CA GLY A 183 -20.70 -33.80 -1.76
C GLY A 183 -19.40 -34.25 -2.45
N GLY A 184 -19.37 -34.09 -3.77
CA GLY A 184 -18.15 -34.19 -4.56
C GLY A 184 -17.37 -32.89 -4.44
N ALA A 185 -16.23 -32.95 -3.75
CA ALA A 185 -15.21 -31.91 -3.83
C ALA A 185 -14.72 -31.83 -5.28
N VAL A 186 -15.00 -30.70 -5.93
CA VAL A 186 -14.44 -30.39 -7.24
C VAL A 186 -12.97 -30.05 -7.01
N ALA A 187 -12.08 -30.97 -7.36
CA ALA A 187 -10.65 -30.73 -7.33
C ALA A 187 -10.31 -29.66 -8.39
N SER A 188 -9.87 -28.49 -7.92
CA SER A 188 -9.27 -27.45 -8.75
C SER A 188 -7.87 -27.90 -9.17
N GLU A 189 -7.76 -28.62 -10.30
CA GLU A 189 -6.51 -29.22 -10.81
C GLU A 189 -5.57 -28.25 -11.55
N ASN A 190 -5.85 -26.95 -11.58
CA ASN A 190 -5.04 -25.97 -12.31
C ASN A 190 -4.14 -25.11 -11.40
N THR A 191 -3.51 -25.69 -10.38
CA THR A 191 -2.41 -24.99 -9.69
C THR A 191 -1.12 -25.21 -10.49
N PRO A 192 -0.54 -24.17 -11.14
CA PRO A 192 0.70 -24.32 -11.89
C PRO A 192 1.82 -24.77 -10.96
N ALA A 193 2.37 -25.96 -11.21
CA ALA A 193 3.55 -26.44 -10.51
C ALA A 193 4.75 -25.57 -10.91
N PHE A 194 5.24 -24.75 -9.97
CA PHE A 194 6.48 -24.02 -10.16
C PHE A 194 7.65 -25.01 -10.13
N GLN A 195 8.28 -25.24 -11.29
CA GLN A 195 9.48 -26.08 -11.35
C GLN A 195 10.58 -25.47 -10.47
N THR A 196 11.01 -26.22 -9.45
CA THR A 196 12.18 -25.93 -8.63
C THR A 196 13.42 -26.22 -9.46
N GLN A 197 14.06 -25.18 -10.00
CA GLN A 197 15.39 -25.34 -10.55
C GLN A 197 16.39 -25.52 -9.41
N ASP A 198 17.26 -26.52 -9.53
CA ASP A 198 18.30 -26.82 -8.54
C ASP A 198 19.18 -25.57 -8.30
N THR A 199 19.39 -25.24 -7.02
CA THR A 199 20.18 -24.06 -6.62
C THR A 199 21.66 -24.31 -6.98
N PRO A 200 22.26 -23.56 -7.92
CA PRO A 200 23.64 -23.80 -8.32
C PRO A 200 24.63 -23.44 -7.19
N THR A 201 25.65 -24.28 -7.00
CA THR A 201 26.77 -24.02 -6.09
C THR A 201 27.49 -22.71 -6.46
N PRO A 202 27.89 -21.88 -5.48
CA PRO A 202 28.64 -20.66 -5.71
C PRO A 202 29.88 -20.84 -6.60
N THR A 203 29.93 -20.15 -7.74
CA THR A 203 31.16 -20.02 -8.55
C THR A 203 32.08 -18.95 -7.97
N PRO A 204 33.41 -18.99 -8.23
CA PRO A 204 34.34 -17.94 -7.82
C PRO A 204 33.92 -16.51 -8.20
N ASP A 205 33.16 -16.34 -9.28
CA ASP A 205 32.56 -15.05 -9.68
C ASP A 205 31.60 -14.47 -8.63
N GLN A 206 31.11 -15.28 -7.68
CA GLN A 206 30.25 -14.82 -6.60
C GLN A 206 31.01 -14.06 -5.50
N GLN A 207 32.34 -14.21 -5.37
CA GLN A 207 33.13 -13.41 -4.43
C GLN A 207 33.23 -11.95 -4.87
N ASP A 208 33.34 -11.68 -6.17
CA ASP A 208 33.28 -10.31 -6.70
C ASP A 208 31.90 -9.66 -6.50
N GLN A 209 30.83 -10.48 -6.42
CA GLN A 209 29.48 -9.98 -6.15
C GLN A 209 29.28 -9.50 -4.70
N LEU A 210 30.11 -9.94 -3.75
CA LEU A 210 30.07 -9.48 -2.36
C LEU A 210 30.69 -8.08 -2.18
N SER A 211 31.58 -7.67 -3.08
CA SER A 211 32.30 -6.41 -2.96
C SER A 211 31.37 -5.20 -3.08
N GLY A 212 31.38 -4.36 -2.04
CA GLY A 212 30.54 -3.16 -1.94
C GLY A 212 29.08 -3.42 -1.56
N MET A 213 28.75 -4.66 -1.16
CA MET A 213 27.46 -4.93 -0.54
C MET A 213 27.36 -4.27 0.83
N VAL A 214 26.15 -3.81 1.16
CA VAL A 214 25.80 -3.31 2.49
C VAL A 214 24.77 -4.22 3.13
N ALA A 215 24.81 -4.35 4.45
CA ALA A 215 23.91 -5.19 5.22
C ALA A 215 23.31 -4.47 6.42
N GLY A 216 22.16 -4.95 6.87
CA GLY A 216 21.47 -4.48 8.07
C GLY A 216 19.97 -4.70 7.97
N GLN A 217 19.20 -3.62 8.05
CA GLN A 217 17.74 -3.68 7.97
C GLN A 217 17.29 -3.99 6.53
N PRO A 218 16.29 -4.87 6.32
CA PRO A 218 15.71 -5.10 5.00
C PRO A 218 15.15 -3.83 4.36
N ARG A 219 15.53 -3.56 3.09
CA ARG A 219 15.14 -2.35 2.35
C ARG A 219 14.80 -2.63 0.90
N GLY A 220 13.88 -1.83 0.36
CA GLY A 220 13.43 -1.97 -1.01
C GLY A 220 12.12 -1.24 -1.25
N TYR A 221 11.25 -1.83 -2.07
CA TYR A 221 10.06 -1.14 -2.55
C TYR A 221 8.77 -1.86 -2.18
N VAL A 222 7.71 -1.06 -2.00
CA VAL A 222 6.34 -1.54 -2.13
C VAL A 222 5.88 -1.31 -3.56
N MET A 223 5.55 -2.40 -4.23
CA MET A 223 5.10 -2.48 -5.62
C MET A 223 3.72 -3.13 -5.64
N LEU A 224 2.68 -2.39 -5.22
CA LEU A 224 1.31 -2.92 -5.19
C LEU A 224 0.86 -3.36 -6.59
N ASN A 225 1.35 -2.67 -7.61
CA ASN A 225 1.11 -2.92 -9.02
C ASN A 225 2.03 -3.96 -9.68
N LEU A 226 2.81 -4.73 -8.91
CA LEU A 226 3.83 -5.64 -9.45
C LEU A 226 3.30 -6.57 -10.54
N MET A 227 2.07 -7.08 -10.36
CA MET A 227 1.45 -8.05 -11.26
C MET A 227 0.77 -7.42 -12.48
N HIS A 228 0.74 -6.08 -12.59
CA HIS A 228 0.05 -5.40 -13.66
C HIS A 228 0.90 -5.33 -14.93
N PRO A 229 0.45 -5.84 -16.09
CA PRO A 229 1.25 -5.87 -17.32
C PRO A 229 1.74 -4.48 -17.76
N ALA A 230 0.88 -3.47 -17.69
CA ALA A 230 1.23 -2.09 -18.06
C ALA A 230 2.27 -1.44 -17.12
N ALA A 231 2.50 -1.99 -15.92
CA ALA A 231 3.49 -1.48 -14.98
C ALA A 231 4.88 -2.13 -15.14
N ARG A 232 5.02 -3.17 -15.96
CA ARG A 232 6.24 -4.01 -16.04
C ARG A 232 7.52 -3.22 -16.28
N GLN A 233 7.48 -2.15 -17.09
CA GLN A 233 8.66 -1.32 -17.32
C GLN A 233 9.13 -0.63 -16.02
N THR A 234 8.20 -0.03 -15.27
CA THR A 234 8.46 0.57 -13.95
C THR A 234 8.97 -0.48 -12.96
N ILE A 235 8.31 -1.63 -12.87
CA ILE A 235 8.69 -2.73 -11.98
C ILE A 235 10.10 -3.23 -12.29
N ASN A 236 10.41 -3.50 -13.55
CA ASN A 236 11.74 -3.97 -13.96
C ASN A 236 12.83 -2.96 -13.60
N ALA A 237 12.58 -1.66 -13.77
CA ALA A 237 13.51 -0.60 -13.37
C ALA A 237 13.76 -0.61 -11.85
N GLN A 238 12.71 -0.71 -11.03
CA GLN A 238 12.85 -0.76 -9.57
C GLN A 238 13.51 -2.06 -9.07
N VAL A 239 13.17 -3.21 -9.67
CA VAL A 239 13.80 -4.51 -9.38
C VAL A 239 15.29 -4.45 -9.70
N GLN A 240 15.66 -3.88 -10.85
CA GLN A 240 17.07 -3.69 -11.19
C GLN A 240 17.76 -2.75 -10.19
N ASN A 241 17.09 -1.68 -9.78
CA ASN A 241 17.62 -0.75 -8.79
C ASN A 241 17.93 -1.39 -7.43
N MET A 242 17.07 -2.31 -6.95
CA MET A 242 17.33 -3.06 -5.73
C MET A 242 18.58 -3.95 -5.84
N LEU A 243 18.82 -4.54 -7.02
CA LEU A 243 20.03 -5.32 -7.27
C LEU A 243 21.26 -4.42 -7.29
N ASP A 244 21.19 -3.30 -8.02
CA ASP A 244 22.29 -2.35 -8.21
C ASP A 244 22.65 -1.60 -6.92
N ALA A 245 21.69 -1.40 -6.01
CA ALA A 245 21.92 -0.83 -4.69
C ALA A 245 22.84 -1.71 -3.81
N LYS A 246 23.09 -2.97 -4.19
CA LYS A 246 23.91 -3.95 -3.46
C LYS A 246 23.53 -4.08 -1.97
N VAL A 247 22.25 -3.97 -1.65
CA VAL A 247 21.74 -4.28 -0.31
C VAL A 247 21.59 -5.80 -0.19
N ARG A 248 22.07 -6.39 0.91
CA ARG A 248 21.98 -7.83 1.17
C ARG A 248 20.58 -8.24 1.58
N GLU A 249 19.97 -7.54 2.54
CA GLU A 249 18.61 -7.80 2.99
C GLU A 249 17.64 -6.93 2.18
N LEU A 250 16.95 -7.55 1.22
CA LEU A 250 15.97 -6.88 0.39
C LEU A 250 14.57 -6.93 1.01
N TYR A 251 13.77 -5.92 0.68
CA TYR A 251 12.36 -5.84 1.02
C TYR A 251 11.51 -5.69 -0.26
N LEU A 252 10.40 -6.43 -0.32
CA LEU A 252 9.40 -6.30 -1.38
C LEU A 252 7.99 -6.39 -0.77
N GLY A 253 7.18 -5.36 -0.95
CA GLY A 253 5.74 -5.37 -0.60
C GLY A 253 4.86 -5.47 -1.84
N VAL A 254 3.84 -6.34 -1.86
CA VAL A 254 2.98 -6.60 -3.03
C VAL A 254 1.51 -6.78 -2.64
N LEU A 255 0.57 -6.19 -3.38
CA LEU A 255 -0.87 -6.41 -3.22
C LEU A 255 -1.32 -7.56 -4.12
N THR A 256 -2.08 -8.52 -3.58
CA THR A 256 -2.38 -9.79 -4.28
C THR A 256 -3.87 -10.04 -4.54
N ASP A 257 -4.74 -9.08 -4.25
CA ASP A 257 -6.20 -9.24 -4.33
C ASP A 257 -6.78 -9.16 -5.75
N GLY A 258 -5.92 -8.94 -6.75
CA GLY A 258 -6.31 -8.75 -8.14
C GLY A 258 -6.61 -7.31 -8.54
N THR A 259 -6.54 -6.33 -7.62
CA THR A 259 -6.64 -4.90 -7.97
C THR A 259 -5.71 -4.57 -9.14
N PHE A 260 -4.48 -5.09 -9.10
CA PHE A 260 -3.46 -4.88 -10.12
C PHE A 260 -3.15 -6.15 -10.92
N SER A 261 -4.17 -6.89 -11.35
CA SER A 261 -4.05 -8.21 -11.98
C SER A 261 -3.53 -9.30 -11.02
N LYS A 262 -3.50 -10.55 -11.49
CA LYS A 262 -3.06 -11.76 -10.77
C LYS A 262 -1.99 -12.54 -11.55
N ASP A 263 -1.02 -11.85 -12.14
CA ASP A 263 0.11 -12.47 -12.83
C ASP A 263 1.15 -13.04 -11.84
N PHE A 264 0.75 -14.10 -11.12
CA PHE A 264 1.60 -14.77 -10.14
C PHE A 264 2.86 -15.40 -10.75
N ASN A 265 2.86 -15.69 -12.06
CA ASN A 265 4.04 -16.18 -12.77
C ASN A 265 5.10 -15.08 -12.87
N TYR A 266 4.70 -13.87 -13.26
CA TYR A 266 5.62 -12.73 -13.24
C TYR A 266 6.07 -12.40 -11.81
N PHE A 267 5.16 -12.47 -10.82
CA PHE A 267 5.53 -12.30 -9.41
C PHE A 267 6.60 -13.29 -8.96
N ALA A 268 6.39 -14.59 -9.22
CA ALA A 268 7.39 -15.62 -8.94
C ALA A 268 8.73 -15.37 -9.65
N SER A 269 8.71 -14.82 -10.88
CA SER A 269 9.94 -14.47 -11.60
C SER A 269 10.72 -13.33 -10.92
N VAL A 270 10.02 -12.32 -10.38
CA VAL A 270 10.63 -11.22 -9.62
C VAL A 270 11.24 -11.75 -8.31
N VAL A 271 10.51 -12.61 -7.59
CA VAL A 271 11.01 -13.25 -6.36
C VAL A 271 12.30 -14.02 -6.63
N ARG A 272 12.35 -14.83 -7.70
CA ARG A 272 13.59 -15.53 -8.11
C ARG A 272 14.73 -14.56 -8.43
N LYS A 273 14.45 -13.50 -9.19
CA LYS A 273 15.47 -12.51 -9.58
C LYS A 273 16.08 -11.78 -8.38
N LEU A 274 15.30 -11.49 -7.34
CA LEU A 274 15.78 -10.84 -6.13
C LEU A 274 16.51 -11.80 -5.17
N ASN A 275 16.24 -13.11 -5.27
CA ASN A 275 16.88 -14.17 -4.48
C ASN A 275 18.23 -14.62 -5.04
N THR A 276 19.15 -13.68 -5.23
CA THR A 276 20.51 -13.98 -5.68
C THR A 276 21.44 -14.07 -4.49
N THR A 277 22.17 -15.18 -4.33
CA THR A 277 23.17 -15.34 -3.25
C THR A 277 24.16 -14.16 -3.24
N PRO A 278 24.44 -13.54 -2.07
CA PRO A 278 24.06 -13.91 -0.70
C PRO A 278 22.79 -13.21 -0.17
N ARG A 279 21.96 -12.63 -1.05
CA ARG A 279 20.81 -11.82 -0.64
C ARG A 279 19.74 -12.66 0.04
N SER A 280 19.01 -12.02 0.94
CA SER A 280 17.77 -12.53 1.49
C SER A 280 16.63 -11.56 1.19
N LEU A 281 15.42 -12.08 1.06
CA LEU A 281 14.22 -11.31 0.74
C LEU A 281 13.22 -11.40 1.89
N THR A 282 12.86 -10.24 2.43
CA THR A 282 11.65 -10.06 3.25
C THR A 282 10.50 -9.69 2.32
N LEU A 283 9.61 -10.66 2.09
CA LEU A 283 8.44 -10.51 1.24
C LEU A 283 7.21 -10.22 2.08
N VAL A 284 6.58 -9.07 1.86
CA VAL A 284 5.29 -8.70 2.43
C VAL A 284 4.21 -8.82 1.38
N VAL A 285 3.15 -9.57 1.68
CA VAL A 285 1.95 -9.65 0.83
C VAL A 285 0.76 -9.03 1.54
N TYR A 286 0.10 -8.09 0.86
CA TYR A 286 -1.19 -7.55 1.27
C TYR A 286 -2.29 -8.35 0.57
N LEU A 287 -3.13 -9.03 1.34
CA LEU A 287 -4.10 -9.97 0.80
C LEU A 287 -5.35 -9.28 0.24
N THR A 288 -5.69 -8.09 0.72
CA THR A 288 -6.84 -7.28 0.28
C THR A 288 -6.52 -5.78 0.30
N ASN A 289 -7.21 -4.98 -0.51
CA ASN A 289 -6.99 -3.54 -0.65
C ASN A 289 -8.00 -2.69 0.14
N GLY A 290 -7.60 -2.19 1.30
CA GLY A 290 -8.44 -1.29 2.10
C GLY A 290 -8.66 0.07 1.45
N ALA A 291 -7.65 0.65 0.80
CA ALA A 291 -7.74 1.99 0.23
C ALA A 291 -8.80 2.11 -0.86
N THR A 292 -8.85 1.15 -1.79
CA THR A 292 -9.86 1.15 -2.84
C THR A 292 -11.24 0.78 -2.32
N MET A 293 -11.35 -0.15 -1.35
CA MET A 293 -12.63 -0.51 -0.72
C MET A 293 -13.30 0.67 0.01
N ARG A 294 -12.57 1.69 0.47
CA ARG A 294 -13.19 2.91 1.03
C ARG A 294 -14.03 3.69 0.02
N ALA A 295 -13.71 3.56 -1.27
CA ALA A 295 -14.42 4.19 -2.38
C ALA A 295 -15.32 3.18 -3.13
N TRP A 296 -15.88 2.19 -2.42
CA TRP A 296 -16.60 1.05 -2.97
C TRP A 296 -17.76 1.40 -3.92
N ASP A 297 -18.39 2.54 -3.71
CA ASP A 297 -19.55 3.02 -4.46
C ASP A 297 -19.11 3.59 -5.82
N VAL A 298 -18.00 4.32 -5.86
CA VAL A 298 -17.50 5.03 -7.04
C VAL A 298 -16.34 4.34 -7.77
N THR A 299 -15.62 3.42 -7.12
CA THR A 299 -14.45 2.76 -7.73
C THR A 299 -14.86 1.82 -8.87
N PRO A 300 -14.24 1.87 -10.05
CA PRO A 300 -14.52 0.93 -11.13
C PRO A 300 -13.85 -0.44 -10.92
N ILE A 301 -13.04 -0.59 -9.87
CA ILE A 301 -12.30 -1.82 -9.59
C ILE A 301 -13.25 -2.83 -8.94
N THR A 302 -13.50 -3.94 -9.61
CA THR A 302 -14.35 -5.04 -9.12
C THR A 302 -13.58 -6.20 -8.50
N ALA A 303 -12.25 -6.20 -8.60
CA ALA A 303 -11.41 -7.25 -8.03
C ALA A 303 -11.43 -7.24 -6.49
N GLY A 304 -11.25 -8.40 -5.88
CA GLY A 304 -11.30 -8.59 -4.44
C GLY A 304 -12.61 -8.06 -3.84
N PHE A 305 -12.52 -7.42 -2.68
CA PHE A 305 -13.69 -6.91 -1.96
C PHE A 305 -13.98 -5.42 -2.23
N ASN A 306 -13.39 -4.85 -3.28
CA ASN A 306 -13.40 -3.41 -3.53
C ASN A 306 -14.80 -2.81 -3.78
N ARG A 307 -15.81 -3.62 -4.09
CA ARG A 307 -17.21 -3.18 -4.32
C ARG A 307 -18.14 -3.46 -3.14
N ILE A 308 -17.59 -3.84 -1.98
CA ILE A 308 -18.34 -4.05 -0.75
C ILE A 308 -18.05 -2.89 0.19
N GLU A 309 -19.10 -2.26 0.73
CA GLU A 309 -18.94 -1.24 1.76
C GLU A 309 -18.14 -1.78 2.95
N PRO A 310 -17.13 -1.06 3.48
CA PRO A 310 -16.29 -1.58 4.55
C PRO A 310 -17.06 -2.06 5.78
N GLN A 311 -18.10 -1.34 6.21
CA GLN A 311 -18.94 -1.78 7.33
C GLN A 311 -19.63 -3.12 7.04
N ARG A 312 -20.19 -3.28 5.84
CA ARG A 312 -20.82 -4.54 5.42
C ARG A 312 -19.79 -5.66 5.29
N PHE A 313 -18.61 -5.38 4.75
CA PHE A 313 -17.53 -6.36 4.64
C PHE A 313 -17.14 -6.95 6.00
N ARG A 314 -17.03 -6.13 7.06
CA ARG A 314 -16.72 -6.60 8.42
C ARG A 314 -17.72 -7.63 8.94
N GLU A 315 -19.00 -7.48 8.63
CA GLU A 315 -20.02 -8.46 8.99
C GLU A 315 -19.88 -9.73 8.15
N LEU A 316 -19.76 -9.57 6.83
CA LEU A 316 -19.66 -10.67 5.87
C LEU A 316 -18.44 -11.55 6.14
N ILE A 317 -17.24 -10.99 6.32
CA ILE A 317 -16.03 -11.79 6.52
C ILE A 317 -16.06 -12.59 7.84
N ARG A 318 -16.86 -12.17 8.82
CA ARG A 318 -17.07 -12.92 10.06
C ARG A 318 -18.04 -14.08 9.89
N PHE A 319 -19.12 -13.88 9.14
CA PHE A 319 -20.28 -14.79 9.22
C PHE A 319 -20.73 -15.38 7.88
N ASP A 320 -20.48 -14.70 6.77
CA ASP A 320 -20.89 -15.15 5.43
C ASP A 320 -19.91 -16.19 4.87
N PRO A 321 -20.34 -17.44 4.62
CA PRO A 321 -19.45 -18.48 4.13
C PRO A 321 -18.86 -18.18 2.75
N GLY A 322 -19.61 -17.48 1.89
CA GLY A 322 -19.17 -17.16 0.53
C GLY A 322 -18.00 -16.19 0.52
N VAL A 323 -18.12 -15.08 1.27
CA VAL A 323 -17.04 -14.08 1.40
C VAL A 323 -15.81 -14.66 2.10
N ARG A 324 -16.01 -15.55 3.08
CA ARG A 324 -14.91 -16.27 3.74
C ARG A 324 -14.17 -17.19 2.79
N GLU A 325 -14.88 -17.94 1.94
CA GLU A 325 -14.27 -18.82 0.96
C GLU A 325 -13.55 -18.02 -0.14
N GLU A 326 -14.15 -16.92 -0.60
CA GLU A 326 -13.49 -16.02 -1.56
C GLU A 326 -12.16 -15.47 -1.00
N PHE A 327 -12.13 -15.10 0.29
CA PHE A 327 -10.89 -14.69 0.94
C PHE A 327 -9.89 -15.84 1.02
N LEU A 328 -10.32 -17.04 1.42
CA LEU A 328 -9.45 -18.23 1.48
C LEU A 328 -8.84 -18.56 0.11
N ASP A 329 -9.60 -18.43 -0.97
CA ASP A 329 -9.10 -18.64 -2.33
C ASP A 329 -7.98 -17.65 -2.67
N MET A 330 -8.11 -16.37 -2.34
CA MET A 330 -7.02 -15.40 -2.49
C MET A 330 -5.77 -15.81 -1.69
N VAL A 331 -5.94 -16.33 -0.47
CA VAL A 331 -4.82 -16.82 0.36
C VAL A 331 -4.16 -18.05 -0.26
N ARG A 332 -4.94 -18.99 -0.80
CA ARG A 332 -4.43 -20.20 -1.47
C ARG A 332 -3.66 -19.86 -2.75
N GLU A 333 -4.14 -18.89 -3.53
CA GLU A 333 -3.50 -18.45 -4.78
C GLU A 333 -2.09 -17.87 -4.55
N VAL A 334 -1.88 -17.12 -3.46
CA VAL A 334 -0.56 -16.51 -3.17
C VAL A 334 0.42 -17.50 -2.51
N LYS A 335 -0.08 -18.55 -1.84
CA LYS A 335 0.75 -19.50 -1.09
C LYS A 335 1.92 -20.07 -1.91
N PRO A 336 1.77 -20.49 -3.18
CA PRO A 336 2.90 -20.97 -3.98
C PRO A 336 4.06 -19.99 -4.12
N VAL A 337 3.80 -18.67 -4.18
CA VAL A 337 4.85 -17.65 -4.25
C VAL A 337 5.58 -17.51 -2.91
N LEU A 338 4.85 -17.62 -1.79
CA LEU A 338 5.41 -17.61 -0.45
C LEU A 338 6.28 -18.85 -0.18
N ASP A 339 5.81 -20.03 -0.61
CA ASP A 339 6.55 -21.28 -0.54
C ASP A 339 7.84 -21.21 -1.38
N LEU A 340 7.74 -20.66 -2.61
CA LEU A 340 8.88 -20.41 -3.47
C LEU A 340 9.91 -19.47 -2.81
N ASN A 341 9.46 -18.37 -2.18
CA ASN A 341 10.38 -17.47 -1.50
C ASN A 341 11.17 -18.22 -0.40
N ARG A 342 10.51 -19.05 0.42
CA ARG A 342 11.22 -19.86 1.44
C ARG A 342 12.15 -20.90 0.84
N SER A 343 11.77 -21.55 -0.26
CA SER A 343 12.59 -22.60 -0.88
C SER A 343 13.87 -22.06 -1.52
N LEU A 344 13.88 -20.81 -1.96
CA LEU A 344 15.04 -20.19 -2.61
C LEU A 344 16.17 -19.86 -1.62
N ASN A 345 15.85 -19.45 -0.40
CA ASN A 345 16.82 -19.20 0.65
C ASN A 345 16.15 -19.32 2.03
N PRO A 346 16.64 -20.17 2.95
CA PRO A 346 16.04 -20.37 4.27
C PRO A 346 16.06 -19.10 5.15
N LEU A 347 16.90 -18.11 4.83
CA LEU A 347 16.93 -16.81 5.51
C LEU A 347 15.82 -15.86 5.03
N ASN A 348 15.15 -16.16 3.92
CA ASN A 348 14.04 -15.34 3.45
C ASN A 348 12.90 -15.34 4.44
N ARG A 349 12.20 -14.22 4.55
CA ARG A 349 11.06 -14.05 5.44
C ARG A 349 9.82 -13.76 4.63
N ASN A 350 8.70 -14.34 5.04
CA ASN A 350 7.38 -14.02 4.51
C ASN A 350 6.56 -13.35 5.60
N ILE A 351 5.84 -12.30 5.22
CA ILE A 351 4.92 -11.57 6.08
C ILE A 351 3.60 -11.45 5.32
N ALA A 352 2.49 -11.79 5.99
CA ALA A 352 1.15 -11.61 5.47
C ALA A 352 0.44 -10.50 6.24
N ILE A 353 -0.11 -9.55 5.51
CA ILE A 353 -1.01 -8.51 6.01
C ILE A 353 -2.37 -8.77 5.38
N VAL A 354 -3.38 -9.03 6.20
CA VAL A 354 -4.71 -9.44 5.70
C VAL A 354 -5.40 -8.35 4.88
N MET A 355 -5.08 -7.08 5.14
CA MET A 355 -5.59 -5.93 4.39
C MET A 355 -4.62 -4.76 4.44
N LEU A 356 -4.28 -4.20 3.28
CA LEU A 356 -3.53 -2.93 3.16
C LEU A 356 -4.39 -1.78 3.67
N GLU A 357 -3.84 -0.94 4.54
CA GLU A 357 -4.50 0.18 5.21
C GLU A 357 -5.91 -0.20 5.65
N ASP A 358 -5.98 -1.16 6.57
CA ASP A 358 -7.18 -1.92 6.84
C ASP A 358 -8.37 -1.05 7.26
N ASN A 359 -9.55 -1.46 6.80
CA ASN A 359 -10.81 -0.88 7.23
C ASN A 359 -11.49 -1.75 8.28
N LEU A 360 -10.71 -2.38 9.16
CA LEU A 360 -11.19 -3.45 10.03
C LEU A 360 -11.39 -2.95 11.46
N ASP A 361 -12.38 -3.55 12.11
CA ASP A 361 -12.43 -3.60 13.56
C ASP A 361 -11.65 -4.85 14.05
N SER A 362 -11.48 -4.93 15.36
CA SER A 362 -10.71 -6.00 16.02
C SER A 362 -11.26 -7.39 15.66
N ASP A 363 -12.58 -7.55 15.62
CA ASP A 363 -13.22 -8.84 15.35
C ASP A 363 -13.06 -9.29 13.90
N SER A 364 -13.23 -8.37 12.95
CA SER A 364 -13.07 -8.66 11.53
C SER A 364 -11.60 -8.89 11.16
N TYR A 365 -10.65 -8.16 11.77
CA TYR A 365 -9.23 -8.46 11.64
C TYR A 365 -8.90 -9.88 12.12
N ARG A 366 -9.35 -10.23 13.34
CA ARG A 366 -9.14 -11.57 13.90
C ARG A 366 -9.74 -12.66 13.00
N ALA A 367 -10.95 -12.47 12.48
CA ALA A 367 -11.57 -13.42 11.56
C ALA A 367 -10.75 -13.63 10.28
N MET A 368 -10.28 -12.55 9.65
CA MET A 368 -9.41 -12.66 8.46
C MET A 368 -8.06 -13.31 8.79
N ARG A 369 -7.46 -12.96 9.93
CA ARG A 369 -6.19 -13.52 10.37
C ARG A 369 -6.30 -15.02 10.64
N GLU A 370 -7.38 -15.48 11.28
CA GLU A 370 -7.66 -16.91 11.50
C GLU A 370 -7.87 -17.67 10.19
N LEU A 371 -8.61 -17.10 9.24
CA LEU A 371 -8.78 -17.68 7.90
C LEU A 371 -7.44 -17.81 7.18
N ALA A 372 -6.64 -16.75 7.15
CA ALA A 372 -5.32 -16.79 6.54
C ALA A 372 -4.37 -17.77 7.26
N TYR A 373 -4.46 -17.87 8.59
CA TYR A 373 -3.72 -18.85 9.40
C TYR A 373 -4.05 -20.30 9.04
N SER A 374 -5.32 -20.60 8.75
CA SER A 374 -5.73 -21.95 8.36
C SER A 374 -5.09 -22.45 7.05
N VAL A 375 -4.59 -21.54 6.20
CA VAL A 375 -3.96 -21.87 4.92
C VAL A 375 -2.44 -21.73 4.98
N LEU A 376 -1.95 -20.62 5.54
CA LEU A 376 -0.51 -20.31 5.54
C LEU A 376 0.21 -20.83 6.80
N GLY A 377 -0.50 -21.02 7.92
CA GLY A 377 0.08 -21.42 9.20
C GLY A 377 1.31 -20.59 9.57
N ASP A 378 2.34 -21.26 10.10
CA ASP A 378 3.58 -20.60 10.54
C ASP A 378 4.58 -20.32 9.40
N SER A 379 4.18 -20.50 8.13
CA SER A 379 5.05 -20.20 6.98
C SER A 379 5.29 -18.68 6.81
N VAL A 380 4.42 -17.86 7.41
CA VAL A 380 4.46 -16.40 7.41
C VAL A 380 4.39 -15.85 8.83
N ALA A 381 4.93 -14.65 9.03
CA ALA A 381 4.54 -13.81 10.17
C ALA A 381 3.28 -13.00 9.79
N TYR A 382 2.37 -12.81 10.73
CA TYR A 382 1.17 -11.99 10.53
C TYR A 382 1.42 -10.59 11.04
N PHE A 383 1.14 -9.60 10.21
CA PHE A 383 1.21 -8.19 10.57
C PHE A 383 -0.19 -7.57 10.40
N ARG A 384 -0.49 -6.55 11.19
CA ARG A 384 -1.66 -5.68 10.98
C ARG A 384 -1.23 -4.37 10.35
N ASN A 385 -2.06 -3.77 9.51
CA ASN A 385 -1.79 -2.46 8.91
C ASN A 385 -2.95 -1.49 9.16
N PRO A 386 -3.13 -1.04 10.41
CA PRO A 386 -4.34 -0.33 10.81
C PRO A 386 -4.37 1.10 10.28
N CYS A 387 -5.50 1.50 9.72
CA CYS A 387 -5.73 2.87 9.23
C CYS A 387 -6.77 3.59 10.11
N GLN A 388 -6.33 3.98 11.32
CA GLN A 388 -7.20 4.67 12.29
C GLN A 388 -7.76 5.97 11.69
N GLY A 389 -9.09 6.09 11.70
CA GLY A 389 -9.81 7.27 11.19
C GLY A 389 -9.97 7.32 9.68
N CYS A 390 -9.44 6.34 8.92
CA CYS A 390 -9.61 6.29 7.46
C CYS A 390 -11.03 5.90 7.05
N TYR A 391 -11.73 5.12 7.88
CA TYR A 391 -13.14 4.80 7.71
C TYR A 391 -13.80 4.62 9.10
N PRO A 392 -15.09 4.97 9.28
CA PRO A 392 -15.79 4.80 10.55
C PRO A 392 -15.71 3.38 11.11
N GLY A 393 -15.40 3.25 12.39
CA GLY A 393 -15.28 1.97 13.11
C GLY A 393 -13.96 1.22 12.89
N ASN A 394 -12.99 1.78 12.15
CA ASN A 394 -11.62 1.23 12.15
C ASN A 394 -10.99 1.37 13.54
N ASP A 395 -10.25 0.35 13.96
CA ASP A 395 -9.44 0.40 15.19
C ASP A 395 -7.96 0.01 14.91
N SER A 396 -7.19 -0.28 15.97
CA SER A 396 -5.78 -0.66 15.84
C SER A 396 -5.36 -1.81 16.76
N ASP A 397 -6.30 -2.60 17.27
CA ASP A 397 -5.94 -3.75 18.11
C ASP A 397 -5.30 -4.85 17.25
N SER A 398 -4.00 -5.04 17.36
CA SER A 398 -3.29 -6.03 16.55
C SER A 398 -3.36 -7.44 17.13
N PHE A 399 -4.00 -7.67 18.29
CA PHE A 399 -3.97 -8.96 18.98
C PHE A 399 -2.55 -9.49 19.25
N GLY A 400 -1.59 -8.57 19.41
CA GLY A 400 -0.18 -8.91 19.63
C GLY A 400 0.62 -9.21 18.36
N ASP A 401 -0.02 -9.25 17.19
CA ASP A 401 0.71 -9.27 15.92
C ASP A 401 1.45 -7.91 15.74
N PRO A 402 2.65 -7.88 15.13
CA PRO A 402 3.32 -6.62 14.79
C PRO A 402 2.48 -5.76 13.86
N ILE A 403 2.74 -4.45 13.87
CA ILE A 403 2.04 -3.51 13.00
C ILE A 403 2.93 -2.93 11.91
N GLU A 404 2.36 -2.63 10.76
CA GLU A 404 2.94 -1.76 9.74
C GLU A 404 2.22 -0.40 9.77
N LEU A 405 2.97 0.70 9.78
CA LEU A 405 2.45 2.07 9.64
C LEU A 405 3.22 2.84 8.59
N HIS A 406 2.59 3.86 7.99
CA HIS A 406 3.13 4.45 6.76
C HIS A 406 3.45 5.94 6.78
N ARG A 407 2.98 6.66 7.80
CA ARG A 407 3.19 8.10 7.89
C ARG A 407 4.46 8.39 8.69
N PRO A 408 5.31 9.34 8.27
CA PRO A 408 6.51 9.73 9.01
C PRO A 408 6.26 10.03 10.50
N VAL A 409 5.13 10.67 10.80
CA VAL A 409 4.72 11.02 12.17
C VAL A 409 4.40 9.81 13.05
N ASP A 410 4.09 8.67 12.44
CA ASP A 410 3.73 7.44 13.15
C ASP A 410 4.95 6.56 13.46
N LEU A 411 6.12 6.87 12.89
CA LEU A 411 7.35 6.08 13.09
C LEU A 411 7.75 5.95 14.56
N ASP A 412 7.45 6.95 15.40
CA ASP A 412 7.72 6.89 16.84
C ASP A 412 6.85 5.90 17.59
N ARG A 413 5.65 5.59 17.07
CA ARG A 413 4.70 4.63 17.66
C ARG A 413 5.13 3.19 17.45
N LEU A 414 5.99 2.95 16.46
CA LEU A 414 6.50 1.62 16.14
C LEU A 414 7.55 1.16 17.16
N THR A 415 7.68 -0.14 17.31
CA THR A 415 8.61 -0.83 18.21
C THR A 415 9.42 -1.88 17.45
N GLY A 416 10.42 -2.47 18.11
CA GLY A 416 11.26 -3.49 17.46
C GLY A 416 10.42 -4.67 16.97
N GLY A 417 10.62 -5.06 15.70
CA GLY A 417 9.82 -6.09 15.04
C GLY A 417 8.67 -5.58 14.16
N ASP A 418 8.19 -4.36 14.38
CA ASP A 418 7.17 -3.72 13.52
C ASP A 418 7.70 -3.38 12.12
N GLY A 419 6.81 -3.04 11.19
CA GLY A 419 7.13 -2.65 9.81
C GLY A 419 6.94 -1.15 9.55
N PHE A 420 7.73 -0.57 8.64
CA PHE A 420 7.48 0.79 8.17
C PHE A 420 7.62 0.86 6.65
N THR A 421 6.59 1.39 5.99
CA THR A 421 6.60 1.69 4.55
C THR A 421 6.32 3.17 4.38
N LEU A 422 7.20 3.93 3.74
CA LEU A 422 6.90 5.32 3.41
C LEU A 422 5.96 5.38 2.19
N ASP A 423 4.65 5.39 2.43
CA ASP A 423 3.63 5.59 1.37
C ASP A 423 2.68 6.78 1.61
N GLY A 424 2.54 7.25 2.86
CA GLY A 424 1.55 8.27 3.22
C GLY A 424 1.96 9.71 2.89
N VAL A 425 3.23 9.91 2.50
CA VAL A 425 3.78 11.21 2.09
C VAL A 425 4.77 10.95 0.94
N SER A 426 4.52 11.56 -0.22
CA SER A 426 5.47 11.48 -1.35
C SER A 426 6.82 12.08 -0.96
N TYR A 427 7.90 11.66 -1.62
CA TYR A 427 9.21 12.26 -1.46
C TYR A 427 9.70 12.80 -2.80
N GLU A 428 10.46 13.89 -2.74
CA GLU A 428 10.94 14.59 -3.91
C GLU A 428 12.44 14.43 -4.12
N PHE A 429 12.80 14.35 -5.39
CA PHE A 429 14.19 14.34 -5.83
C PHE A 429 14.76 15.74 -6.06
N ASN A 430 13.90 16.74 -6.26
CA ASN A 430 14.27 18.14 -6.46
C ASN A 430 13.70 18.99 -5.33
N GLU A 431 14.54 19.79 -4.68
CA GLU A 431 14.11 20.64 -3.58
C GLU A 431 13.09 21.69 -4.05
N GLY A 432 11.89 21.70 -3.45
CA GLY A 432 10.98 22.85 -3.48
C GLY A 432 9.81 22.80 -4.46
N LEU A 433 9.36 21.62 -4.91
CA LEU A 433 8.28 21.52 -5.90
C LEU A 433 6.88 21.25 -5.32
N PHE A 434 6.74 20.60 -4.17
CA PHE A 434 5.44 20.46 -3.48
C PHE A 434 5.47 20.78 -1.99
N ASN A 435 4.44 21.51 -1.55
CA ASN A 435 4.11 21.67 -0.15
C ASN A 435 3.65 20.31 0.41
N GLY A 436 4.48 19.68 1.24
CA GLY A 436 4.13 18.49 2.01
C GLY A 436 4.94 17.24 1.68
N SER A 437 5.68 17.21 0.57
CA SER A 437 6.59 16.11 0.26
C SER A 437 7.84 16.14 1.15
N LEU A 438 8.44 14.98 1.40
CA LEU A 438 9.72 14.87 2.10
C LEU A 438 10.90 15.12 1.16
N SER A 439 11.93 15.79 1.66
CA SER A 439 13.23 15.81 1.00
C SER A 439 13.95 14.47 1.15
N LEU A 440 14.90 14.17 0.27
CA LEU A 440 15.71 12.95 0.36
C LEU A 440 16.40 12.81 1.72
N GLU A 441 16.94 13.90 2.27
CA GLU A 441 17.57 13.89 3.60
C GLU A 441 16.58 13.54 4.71
N GLN A 442 15.32 13.99 4.62
CA GLN A 442 14.28 13.58 5.56
C GLN A 442 13.97 12.08 5.43
N VAL A 443 13.92 11.54 4.20
CA VAL A 443 13.72 10.10 3.98
C VAL A 443 14.89 9.29 4.56
N LYS A 444 16.14 9.74 4.37
CA LYS A 444 17.33 9.13 4.99
C LYS A 444 17.24 9.10 6.51
N GLN A 445 16.78 10.19 7.12
CA GLN A 445 16.58 10.26 8.58
C GLN A 445 15.52 9.27 9.06
N LEU A 446 14.42 9.10 8.31
CA LEU A 446 13.39 8.10 8.60
C LEU A 446 13.98 6.67 8.50
N ALA A 447 14.75 6.38 7.46
CA ALA A 447 15.40 5.07 7.27
C ALA A 447 16.39 4.76 8.40
N ALA A 448 17.22 5.72 8.80
CA ALA A 448 18.15 5.56 9.92
C ALA A 448 17.42 5.36 11.26
N LYS A 449 16.33 6.09 11.49
CA LYS A 449 15.49 5.94 12.69
C LYS A 449 14.78 4.59 12.73
N ALA A 450 14.27 4.11 11.60
CA ALA A 450 13.69 2.77 11.48
C ALA A 450 14.72 1.68 11.81
N ALA A 451 15.95 1.80 11.31
CA ALA A 451 17.03 0.87 11.63
C ALA A 451 17.40 0.89 13.12
N LEU A 452 17.53 2.09 13.72
CA LEU A 452 17.83 2.25 15.15
C LEU A 452 16.74 1.61 16.05
N LYS A 453 15.48 1.73 15.65
CA LYS A 453 14.34 1.11 16.34
C LYS A 453 14.22 -0.40 16.10
N ARG A 454 15.10 -0.98 15.26
CA ARG A 454 15.09 -2.40 14.90
C ARG A 454 13.75 -2.85 14.30
N LEU A 455 13.18 -2.02 13.43
CA LEU A 455 12.00 -2.41 12.66
C LEU A 455 12.36 -3.56 11.71
N SER A 456 11.41 -4.43 11.42
CA SER A 456 11.58 -5.59 10.54
C SER A 456 11.99 -5.22 9.12
N TYR A 457 11.60 -4.04 8.63
CA TYR A 457 11.95 -3.52 7.30
C TYR A 457 11.70 -2.01 7.20
N PHE A 458 12.26 -1.40 6.15
CA PHE A 458 11.93 -0.05 5.69
C PHE A 458 11.63 -0.07 4.18
N GLY A 459 10.37 0.18 3.83
CA GLY A 459 9.88 0.18 2.44
C GLY A 459 9.76 1.58 1.84
N LEU A 460 10.11 1.72 0.57
CA LEU A 460 9.83 2.91 -0.24
C LEU A 460 8.61 2.67 -1.13
N TRP A 461 7.69 3.62 -1.15
CA TRP A 461 6.54 3.61 -2.05
C TRP A 461 6.39 4.97 -2.74
N ARG A 462 5.86 4.97 -3.96
CA ARG A 462 5.61 6.21 -4.69
C ARG A 462 4.36 6.12 -5.56
N ALA A 463 3.44 7.07 -5.37
CA ALA A 463 2.13 7.11 -5.99
C ALA A 463 2.18 7.09 -7.53
N GLU A 464 3.08 7.87 -8.12
CA GLU A 464 3.19 7.98 -9.58
C GLU A 464 3.61 6.66 -10.23
N ARG A 465 4.41 5.86 -9.53
CA ARG A 465 4.84 4.53 -9.98
C ARG A 465 3.75 3.49 -9.84
N GLN A 466 2.76 3.72 -8.99
CA GLN A 466 1.52 2.93 -8.87
C GLN A 466 0.42 3.39 -9.83
N GLY A 467 0.70 4.41 -10.66
CA GLY A 467 -0.27 5.00 -11.57
C GLY A 467 -1.35 5.83 -10.88
N LEU A 468 -1.11 6.28 -9.64
CA LEU A 468 -2.06 7.02 -8.82
C LEU A 468 -1.93 8.55 -8.98
N ARG A 469 -1.24 9.01 -10.02
CA ARG A 469 -1.09 10.46 -10.28
C ARG A 469 -2.43 11.03 -10.77
N GLY A 470 -3.09 11.81 -9.93
CA GLY A 470 -4.34 12.49 -10.24
C GLY A 470 -5.55 11.77 -9.65
N ASP A 471 -6.09 10.80 -10.37
CA ASP A 471 -7.39 10.19 -10.04
C ASP A 471 -7.25 8.70 -9.67
N ILE A 472 -7.29 8.43 -8.35
CA ILE A 472 -7.29 7.08 -7.78
C ILE A 472 -8.50 6.25 -8.23
N THR A 473 -9.55 6.88 -8.74
CA THR A 473 -10.77 6.22 -9.22
C THR A 473 -10.61 5.69 -10.64
N LEU A 474 -9.50 5.95 -11.36
CA LEU A 474 -9.26 5.30 -12.64
C LEU A 474 -8.98 3.81 -12.46
N HIS A 475 -9.55 2.97 -13.33
CA HIS A 475 -9.22 1.56 -13.39
C HIS A 475 -7.72 1.38 -13.69
N PRO A 476 -6.99 0.44 -13.06
CA PRO A 476 -5.55 0.23 -13.26
C PRO A 476 -5.09 0.08 -14.71
N ASP A 477 -5.91 -0.53 -15.58
CA ASP A 477 -5.64 -0.63 -17.03
C ASP A 477 -5.60 0.72 -17.77
N ARG A 478 -6.19 1.76 -17.17
CA ARG A 478 -6.26 3.12 -17.74
C ARG A 478 -5.25 4.08 -17.11
N ARG A 479 -4.45 3.60 -16.15
CA ARG A 479 -3.44 4.40 -15.47
C ARG A 479 -2.15 4.46 -16.27
N SER A 480 -1.37 5.51 -16.04
CA SER A 480 0.01 5.61 -16.54
C SER A 480 0.97 5.39 -15.40
N TYR A 481 1.89 4.44 -15.56
CA TYR A 481 2.88 4.08 -14.56
C TYR A 481 4.19 4.82 -14.86
N GLU A 482 4.63 5.69 -13.95
CA GLU A 482 5.88 6.43 -14.13
C GLU A 482 7.06 5.47 -14.17
N VAL A 483 7.88 5.56 -15.23
CA VAL A 483 9.16 4.86 -15.29
C VAL A 483 10.22 5.80 -14.69
N PRO A 484 10.89 5.40 -13.60
CA PRO A 484 11.87 6.27 -12.96
C PRO A 484 13.03 6.57 -13.89
N THR A 485 13.51 7.81 -13.85
CA THR A 485 14.70 8.22 -14.59
C THR A 485 15.97 7.66 -13.95
N ALA A 486 17.07 7.59 -14.71
CA ALA A 486 18.35 7.12 -14.19
C ALA A 486 18.80 7.90 -12.93
N ARG A 487 18.59 9.22 -12.91
CA ARG A 487 18.95 10.05 -11.77
C ARG A 487 18.13 9.72 -10.52
N GLU A 488 16.82 9.48 -10.68
CA GLU A 488 15.96 9.08 -9.56
C GLU A 488 16.36 7.71 -9.01
N LEU A 489 16.71 6.78 -9.88
CA LEU A 489 17.21 5.46 -9.49
C LEU A 489 18.52 5.55 -8.70
N GLU A 490 19.50 6.36 -9.14
CA GLU A 490 20.74 6.62 -8.40
C GLU A 490 20.48 7.16 -6.99
N LEU A 491 19.60 8.16 -6.88
CA LEU A 491 19.23 8.77 -5.60
C LEU A 491 18.55 7.75 -4.68
N GLU A 492 17.71 6.88 -5.23
CA GLU A 492 17.11 5.79 -4.45
C GLU A 492 18.10 4.72 -4.04
N GLN A 493 19.11 4.40 -4.85
CA GLN A 493 20.19 3.49 -4.43
C GLN A 493 20.90 4.07 -3.21
N GLU A 494 21.18 5.38 -3.21
CA GLU A 494 21.76 6.06 -2.06
C GLU A 494 20.85 5.95 -0.83
N LEU A 495 19.55 6.20 -0.97
CA LEU A 495 18.56 6.04 0.11
C LEU A 495 18.54 4.61 0.66
N LEU A 496 18.45 3.60 -0.22
CA LEU A 496 18.42 2.20 0.15
C LEU A 496 19.67 1.79 0.92
N ARG A 497 20.84 2.34 0.58
CA ARG A 497 22.11 2.04 1.26
C ARG A 497 22.34 2.83 2.55
N PHE A 498 21.67 3.98 2.72
CA PHE A 498 22.00 4.96 3.75
C PHE A 498 21.96 4.40 5.19
N GLY A 499 23.08 4.46 5.92
CA GLY A 499 23.15 4.00 7.31
C GLY A 499 23.16 2.48 7.49
N LEU A 500 23.30 1.72 6.40
CA LEU A 500 23.65 0.29 6.46
C LEU A 500 25.17 0.12 6.58
N ALA A 501 25.61 -0.99 7.16
CA ALA A 501 27.02 -1.28 7.31
C ALA A 501 27.57 -1.88 6.02
N GLU A 502 28.75 -1.43 5.57
CA GLU A 502 29.46 -2.16 4.53
C GLU A 502 29.80 -3.55 5.05
N LEU A 503 29.57 -4.55 4.21
CA LEU A 503 30.17 -5.85 4.43
C LEU A 503 31.64 -5.67 4.08
N ASP A 504 32.43 -5.29 5.09
CA ASP A 504 33.86 -5.53 5.04
C ASP A 504 33.98 -6.99 4.63
N LEU A 505 34.57 -7.24 3.46
CA LEU A 505 35.09 -8.55 3.15
C LEU A 505 35.98 -8.83 4.34
N ILE A 506 35.48 -9.63 5.28
CA ILE A 506 36.32 -10.24 6.28
C ILE A 506 37.26 -11.05 5.41
N ARG A 507 38.40 -10.43 5.08
CA ARG A 507 39.64 -11.09 4.78
C ARG A 507 39.91 -11.82 6.06
N GLU A 508 39.18 -12.92 6.27
CA GLU A 508 39.61 -13.99 7.11
C GLU A 508 40.94 -14.36 6.48
N SER A 509 41.99 -13.78 7.06
CA SER A 509 43.30 -14.37 7.11
C SER A 509 43.12 -15.77 7.71
N GLN A 510 42.70 -16.70 6.86
CA GLN A 510 42.98 -18.11 7.03
C GLN A 510 44.39 -18.37 6.53
#